data_AF-O87046-F1
#
_entry.id   AF-O87046-F1
#
_cell.length_a   1.000
_cell.length_b   1.000
_cell.length_c   1.000
_cell.angle_alpha   90.00
_cell.angle_beta   90.00
_cell.angle_gamma   90.00
#
_symmetry.space_group_name_H-M   'P 1'
#
loop_
_entity.id
_entity.type
_entity.pdbx_description
1 polymer ?
#
loop_
_entity_poly.entity_id
_entity_poly.type
_entity_poly.pdbx_seq_one_letter_code
_entity_poly.pdbx_strand_id
1 'polypeptide(L)'
;MRKLTILGATGSIGASTLKVIAQNPQQFSIVALVAGVNVAKMYQLCQQWRPKYAVMATASAASELQGLLKNQAMATELLYGKKENLPSRGAGMM
;
A
#
# COMPACT_ATOMS: atom_id res chain seq x y z
N MET A 1 5.35 -17.13 -7.72
CA MET A 1 4.61 -15.86 -7.55
C MET A 1 5.57 -14.76 -7.11
N ARG A 2 5.71 -13.69 -7.90
CA ARG A 2 6.59 -12.55 -7.62
C ARG A 2 5.89 -11.55 -6.70
N LYS A 3 6.61 -11.03 -5.72
CA LYS A 3 6.11 -10.06 -4.73
C LYS A 3 6.49 -8.65 -5.17
N LEU A 4 5.52 -7.77 -5.33
CA LEU A 4 5.71 -6.41 -5.84
C LEU A 4 5.36 -5.35 -4.80
N THR A 5 6.14 -4.26 -4.83
CA THR A 5 5.82 -3.00 -4.16
C THR A 5 5.62 -1.94 -5.24
N ILE A 6 4.49 -1.23 -5.21
CA ILE A 6 4.15 -0.24 -6.22
C ILE A 6 4.35 1.16 -5.65
N LEU A 7 5.39 1.85 -6.13
CA LEU A 7 5.67 3.25 -5.79
C LEU A 7 4.87 4.18 -6.71
N GLY A 8 3.98 5.00 -6.14
CA GLY A 8 3.06 5.83 -6.93
C GLY A 8 1.84 5.05 -7.44
N ALA A 9 1.28 4.16 -6.62
CA ALA A 9 0.14 3.31 -6.96
C ALA A 9 -1.11 4.08 -7.44
N THR A 10 -1.28 5.32 -6.98
CA THR A 10 -2.39 6.20 -7.39
C THR A 10 -2.10 6.99 -8.67
N GLY A 11 -0.85 6.98 -9.17
CA GLY A 11 -0.45 7.65 -10.40
C GLY A 11 -0.78 6.84 -11.67
N SER A 12 -0.42 7.38 -12.83
CA SER A 12 -0.68 6.74 -14.14
C SER A 12 0.10 5.43 -14.30
N ILE A 13 1.40 5.44 -14.02
CA ILE A 13 2.26 4.25 -14.11
C ILE A 13 1.77 3.17 -13.15
N GLY A 14 1.53 3.52 -11.88
CA GLY A 14 1.01 2.59 -10.88
C GLY A 14 -0.32 1.96 -11.30
N ALA A 15 -1.26 2.76 -11.82
CA ALA A 15 -2.54 2.24 -12.31
C ALA A 15 -2.37 1.28 -13.49
N SER A 16 -1.50 1.59 -14.46
CA SER A 16 -1.20 0.70 -15.58
C SER A 16 -0.53 -0.59 -15.11
N THR A 17 0.41 -0.51 -14.17
CA THR A 17 1.04 -1.70 -13.57
C THR A 17 0.01 -2.58 -12.86
N LEU A 18 -0.91 -2.01 -12.09
CA LEU A 18 -1.98 -2.74 -11.40
C LEU A 18 -2.93 -3.44 -12.39
N LYS A 19 -3.21 -2.84 -13.55
CA LYS A 19 -4.00 -3.50 -14.61
C LYS A 19 -3.30 -4.74 -15.14
N VAL A 20 -1.99 -4.68 -15.39
CA VAL A 20 -1.20 -5.86 -15.83
C VAL A 20 -1.20 -6.95 -14.76
N ILE A 21 -1.04 -6.57 -13.48
CA ILE A 21 -1.09 -7.52 -12.36
C ILE A 21 -2.48 -8.18 -12.28
N ALA A 22 -3.56 -7.43 -12.46
CA ALA A 22 -4.92 -7.95 -12.42
C ALA A 22 -5.22 -8.97 -13.53
N GLN A 23 -4.57 -8.82 -14.69
CA GLN A 23 -4.65 -9.78 -15.80
C GLN A 23 -3.77 -11.04 -15.56
N ASN A 24 -2.84 -11.00 -14.60
CA ASN A 24 -1.88 -12.07 -14.34
C ASN A 24 -1.80 -12.45 -12.84
N PRO A 25 -2.93 -12.77 -12.18
CA PRO A 25 -2.99 -12.94 -10.72
C PRO A 25 -2.16 -14.13 -10.20
N GLN A 26 -1.91 -15.14 -11.03
CA GLN A 26 -1.07 -16.29 -10.64
C GLN A 26 0.43 -15.95 -10.61
N GLN A 27 0.85 -14.90 -11.33
CA GLN A 27 2.25 -14.53 -11.45
C GLN A 27 2.70 -13.54 -10.38
N PHE A 28 1.78 -12.71 -9.88
CA PHE A 28 2.10 -11.54 -9.06
C PHE A 28 1.26 -11.47 -7.79
N SER A 29 1.87 -10.92 -6.74
CA SER A 29 1.19 -10.54 -5.50
C SER A 29 1.68 -9.17 -5.05
N ILE A 30 0.78 -8.37 -4.47
CA ILE A 30 1.10 -7.04 -3.99
C ILE A 30 1.40 -7.11 -2.50
N VAL A 31 2.63 -6.73 -2.14
CA VAL A 31 3.05 -6.62 -0.74
C VAL A 31 2.76 -5.23 -0.20
N ALA A 32 3.06 -4.19 -0.99
CA ALA A 32 2.93 -2.82 -0.56
C ALA A 32 2.44 -1.89 -1.67
N LEU A 33 1.58 -0.94 -1.30
CA LEU A 33 1.16 0.17 -2.16
C LEU A 33 1.62 1.48 -1.52
N VAL A 34 2.27 2.34 -2.32
CA VAL A 34 2.75 3.65 -1.87
C VAL A 34 2.11 4.74 -2.73
N ALA A 35 1.55 5.76 -2.09
CA ALA A 35 0.92 6.89 -2.78
C ALA A 35 1.31 8.23 -2.15
N GLY A 36 1.02 9.30 -2.90
CA GLY A 36 1.15 10.67 -2.41
C GLY A 36 0.07 11.00 -1.39
N VAL A 37 -0.89 11.83 -1.80
CA VAL A 37 -1.98 12.34 -0.94
C VAL A 37 -3.38 11.92 -1.38
N ASN A 38 -3.51 11.13 -2.46
CA ASN A 38 -4.82 10.69 -2.95
C ASN A 38 -5.35 9.51 -2.11
N VAL A 39 -5.91 9.83 -0.94
CA VAL A 39 -6.41 8.88 0.07
C VAL A 39 -7.57 8.05 -0.47
N ALA A 40 -8.54 8.68 -1.13
CA ALA A 40 -9.71 7.99 -1.68
C ALA A 40 -9.32 6.86 -2.65
N LYS A 41 -8.40 7.15 -3.59
CA LYS A 41 -7.91 6.14 -4.53
C LYS A 41 -7.07 5.08 -3.82
N MET A 42 -6.24 5.46 -2.84
CA MET A 42 -5.50 4.47 -2.06
C MET A 42 -6.43 3.52 -1.30
N TYR A 43 -7.50 4.03 -0.70
CA TYR A 43 -8.49 3.23 0.01
C TYR A 43 -9.16 2.18 -0.91
N GLN A 44 -9.55 2.58 -2.13
CA GLN A 44 -10.08 1.63 -3.13
C GLN A 44 -9.05 0.54 -3.46
N LEU A 45 -7.79 0.91 -3.66
CA LEU A 45 -6.74 -0.04 -3.93
C LEU A 45 -6.48 -0.98 -2.75
N CYS A 46 -6.52 -0.49 -1.51
CA CYS A 46 -6.31 -1.34 -0.34
C CYS A 46 -7.46 -2.35 -0.15
N GLN A 47 -8.71 -1.96 -0.47
CA GLN A 47 -9.85 -2.88 -0.46
C GLN A 47 -9.70 -3.99 -1.50
N GLN A 48 -9.29 -3.64 -2.73
CA GLN A 48 -9.14 -4.57 -3.84
C GLN A 48 -7.96 -5.53 -3.63
N TRP A 49 -6.80 -4.99 -3.23
CA TRP A 49 -5.54 -5.74 -3.25
C TRP A 49 -5.13 -6.28 -1.89
N ARG A 50 -5.76 -5.80 -0.79
CA ARG A 50 -5.46 -6.19 0.59
C ARG A 50 -3.95 -6.29 0.86
N PRO A 51 -3.15 -5.25 0.53
CA PRO A 51 -1.71 -5.32 0.67
C PRO A 51 -1.33 -5.45 2.15
N LYS A 52 -0.16 -6.04 2.42
CA LYS A 52 0.39 -6.05 3.77
C LYS A 52 0.70 -4.64 4.27
N TYR A 53 1.19 -3.77 3.38
CA TYR A 53 1.53 -2.39 3.71
C TYR A 53 0.83 -1.37 2.80
N ALA A 54 0.33 -0.29 3.39
CA ALA A 54 -0.03 0.92 2.69
C ALA A 54 0.87 2.06 3.20
N VAL A 55 1.43 2.86 2.29
CA VAL A 55 2.30 3.99 2.67
C VAL A 55 1.79 5.27 2.02
N MET A 56 1.56 6.30 2.83
CA MET A 56 1.16 7.62 2.36
C MET A 56 2.32 8.62 2.48
N ALA A 57 2.37 9.64 1.63
CA ALA A 57 3.47 10.60 1.66
C ALA A 57 3.48 11.48 2.92
N THR A 58 2.33 11.70 3.56
CA THR A 58 2.19 12.57 4.73
C THR A 58 1.44 11.88 5.87
N ALA A 59 1.71 12.32 7.10
CA ALA A 59 1.01 11.84 8.29
C ALA A 59 -0.50 12.12 8.23
N SER A 60 -0.90 13.28 7.70
CA SER A 60 -2.31 13.64 7.52
C SER A 60 -3.04 12.65 6.60
N ALA A 61 -2.47 12.35 5.43
CA ALA A 61 -3.04 11.39 4.50
C ALA A 61 -3.10 9.97 5.08
N ALA A 62 -2.10 9.57 5.87
CA ALA A 62 -2.16 8.30 6.60
C ALA A 62 -3.25 8.32 7.67
N SER A 63 -3.39 9.38 8.46
CA SER A 63 -4.44 9.47 9.48
C SER A 63 -5.84 9.35 8.86
N GLU A 64 -6.07 10.02 7.73
CA GLU A 64 -7.34 9.93 6.99
C GLU A 64 -7.59 8.50 6.49
N LEU A 65 -6.58 7.88 5.86
CA LEU A 65 -6.68 6.50 5.39
C LEU A 65 -6.92 5.51 6.55
N GLN A 66 -6.26 5.72 7.70
CA GLN A 66 -6.45 4.87 8.89
C GLN A 66 -7.90 4.88 9.36
N GLY A 67 -8.56 6.04 9.35
CA GLY A 67 -9.97 6.18 9.69
C GLY A 67 -10.86 5.33 8.77
N LEU A 68 -10.57 5.34 7.47
CA LEU A 68 -11.31 4.54 6.48
C LEU A 68 -11.05 3.03 6.64
N LEU A 69 -9.81 2.63 6.94
CA LEU A 69 -9.42 1.22 7.06
C LEU A 69 -9.98 0.54 8.32
N LYS A 70 -10.07 1.27 9.45
CA LYS A 70 -10.61 0.74 10.70
C LYS A 70 -12.05 0.24 10.56
N ASN A 71 -12.83 0.85 9.68
CA ASN A 71 -14.22 0.47 9.42
C ASN A 71 -14.37 -0.87 8.69
N GLN A 72 -13.29 -1.45 8.16
CA GLN A 72 -13.33 -2.70 7.39
C GLN A 72 -12.46 -3.84 7.94
N ALA A 73 -11.95 -3.73 9.18
CA ALA A 73 -11.13 -4.75 9.83
C ALA A 73 -10.00 -5.30 8.92
N MET A 74 -9.30 -4.41 8.21
CA MET A 74 -8.22 -4.78 7.31
C MET A 74 -6.89 -4.95 8.06
N ALA A 75 -6.15 -6.03 7.76
CA ALA A 75 -4.81 -6.30 8.32
C ALA A 75 -3.69 -5.48 7.66
N THR A 76 -4.02 -4.46 6.86
CA THR A 76 -3.03 -3.61 6.19
C THR A 76 -2.36 -2.69 7.22
N GLU A 77 -1.04 -2.83 7.34
CA GLU A 77 -0.22 -1.97 8.17
C GLU A 77 0.02 -0.63 7.45
N LEU A 78 -0.36 0.47 8.10
CA LEU A 78 -0.30 1.79 7.51
C LEU A 78 0.93 2.55 7.99
N LEU A 79 1.75 3.02 7.06
CA LEU A 79 2.96 3.81 7.29
C LEU A 79 2.88 5.17 6.57
N TYR A 80 3.78 6.09 6.90
CA TYR A 80 3.91 7.36 6.17
C TYR A 80 5.34 7.89 6.10
N GLY A 81 5.55 8.85 5.19
CA GLY A 81 6.76 9.66 5.11
C GLY A 81 7.80 9.18 4.09
N LYS A 82 8.85 9.99 3.92
CA LYS A 82 9.95 9.76 2.98
C LYS A 82 11.13 9.18 3.77
N LYS A 83 11.25 7.85 3.78
CA LYS A 83 12.38 7.05 4.33
C LYS A 83 12.80 7.42 5.76
N GLU A 84 12.11 6.83 6.75
CA GLU A 84 12.72 6.46 8.04
C GLU A 84 11.98 5.31 8.76
N ASN A 85 10.73 4.99 8.41
CA ASN A 85 9.92 3.98 9.13
C ASN A 85 9.54 2.73 8.32
N LEU A 86 10.32 2.32 7.32
CA LEU A 86 10.21 0.92 6.87
C LEU A 86 11.08 0.12 7.83
N PRO A 87 10.54 -0.84 8.62
CA PRO A 87 11.37 -1.64 9.51
C PRO A 87 12.50 -2.25 8.68
N SER A 88 13.72 -1.74 8.90
CA SER A 88 14.94 -2.41 8.51
C SER A 88 14.82 -3.81 9.08
N ARG A 89 14.80 -4.83 8.21
CA ARG A 89 14.83 -6.23 8.67
C ARG A 89 16.09 -6.38 9.51
N GLY A 90 15.95 -6.36 10.84
CA GLY A 90 17.07 -6.38 11.76
C GLY A 90 16.80 -5.73 13.13
N ALA A 91 15.73 -6.10 13.82
CA ALA A 91 15.65 -5.91 15.28
C ALA A 91 14.80 -7.03 15.90
N GLY A 92 15.50 -8.01 16.49
CA GLY A 92 15.08 -8.84 17.62
C GLY A 92 13.78 -9.63 17.52
N MET A 93 13.91 -10.95 17.38
CA MET A 93 13.08 -11.86 18.18
C MET A 93 13.30 -11.50 19.66
N MET A 94 12.23 -11.25 20.39
CA MET A 94 12.02 -11.62 21.81
C MET A 94 10.55 -11.38 22.15
#